data_AF-A0A7H0I4W9-F1
#
_entry.id   AF-A0A7H0I4W9-F1
#
_cell.length_a   1.000
_cell.length_b   1.000
_cell.length_c   1.000
_cell.angle_alpha   90.00
_cell.angle_beta   90.00
_cell.angle_gamma   90.00
#
_symmetry.space_group_name_H-M   'P 1'
#
loop_
_entity.id
_entity.type
_entity.pdbx_description
1 polymer ?
#
loop_
_entity_poly.entity_id
_entity_poly.type
_entity_poly.pdbx_seq_one_letter_code
_entity_poly.pdbx_strand_id
1 'polypeptide(L)' 'MTSVDGVRWDESRQINVTADGTPWHTMPQAASTTDTNLDGKGDDVSDPYYASAS' A
#
# COMPACT_ATOMS: atom_id res chain seq x y z
N MET A 1 16.70 -5.71 -8.83
CA MET A 1 15.77 -4.60 -9.16
C MET A 1 14.38 -5.07 -8.76
N THR A 2 13.81 -4.49 -7.70
CA THR A 2 12.48 -4.85 -7.17
C THR A 2 11.42 -4.04 -7.89
N SER A 3 11.06 -4.45 -9.11
CA SER A 3 9.91 -3.90 -9.82
C SER A 3 8.80 -4.95 -9.79
N VAL A 4 7.59 -4.54 -9.42
CA VAL A 4 6.39 -5.38 -9.51
C VAL A 4 5.74 -5.10 -10.85
N ASP A 5 5.59 -6.13 -11.68
CA ASP A 5 5.00 -6.02 -13.01
C ASP A 5 3.61 -5.36 -12.94
N GLY A 6 3.39 -4.37 -13.81
CA GLY A 6 2.12 -3.65 -13.90
C GLY A 6 1.91 -2.53 -12.88
N VAL A 7 2.85 -2.30 -11.96
CA VAL A 7 2.85 -1.12 -11.08
C VAL A 7 3.61 0.02 -11.76
N ARG A 8 3.00 1.21 -11.83
CA ARG A 8 3.59 2.42 -12.39
C ARG A 8 3.43 3.60 -11.44
N TRP A 9 4.35 4.55 -11.53
CA TRP A 9 4.26 5.83 -10.83
C TRP A 9 3.22 6.74 -11.51
N ASP A 10 2.32 7.34 -10.73
CA ASP A 10 1.41 8.41 -11.16
C ASP A 10 1.93 9.75 -10.66
N GLU A 11 2.56 10.53 -11.55
CA GLU A 11 3.15 11.83 -11.23
C GLU A 11 2.13 12.85 -10.71
N SER A 12 0.87 12.78 -11.15
CA SER A 12 -0.14 13.75 -10.75
C SER A 12 -0.60 13.54 -9.31
N ARG A 13 -0.66 12.27 -8.90
CA ARG A 13 -1.09 11.85 -7.56
C ARG A 13 0.08 11.60 -6.61
N GLN A 14 1.30 11.52 -7.14
CA GLN A 14 2.52 11.16 -6.41
C GLN A 14 2.38 9.82 -5.67
N ILE A 15 1.78 8.82 -6.33
CA ILE A 15 1.62 7.46 -5.79
C ILE A 15 1.85 6.40 -6.86
N ASN A 16 2.15 5.17 -6.42
CA ASN A 16 2.15 4.00 -7.28
C ASN A 16 0.72 3.50 -7.54
N VAL A 17 0.42 3.17 -8.79
CA VAL A 17 -0.87 2.63 -9.24
C VAL A 17 -0.67 1.35 -10.05
N THR A 18 -1.66 0.47 -10.03
CA THR A 18 -1.76 -0.71 -10.89
C THR A 18 -2.10 -0.31 -12.34
N ALA A 19 -2.08 -1.29 -13.25
CA ALA A 19 -2.34 -1.08 -14.68
C ALA A 19 -3.71 -0.44 -14.96
N ASP A 20 -4.73 -0.75 -14.14
CA ASP A 20 -6.08 -0.19 -14.20
C ASP A 20 -6.21 1.19 -13.48
N GLY A 21 -5.13 1.70 -12.87
CA GLY A 21 -5.10 2.98 -12.19
C GLY A 21 -5.49 2.94 -10.71
N THR A 22 -5.76 1.76 -10.16
CA THR A 22 -6.05 1.58 -8.73
C THR A 22 -4.78 1.84 -7.89
N PRO A 23 -4.87 2.55 -6.75
CA PRO A 23 -3.71 2.75 -5.88
C PRO A 23 -3.09 1.43 -5.42
N TRP A 24 -1.79 1.25 -5.60
CA TRP A 24 -1.14 -0.03 -5.32
C TRP A 24 -1.20 -0.42 -3.83
N HIS A 25 -1.21 0.56 -2.92
CA HIS A 25 -1.31 0.34 -1.47
C HIS A 25 -2.67 -0.19 -0.99
N THR A 26 -3.70 -0.23 -1.85
CA THR A 26 -5.00 -0.83 -1.51
C THR A 26 -5.11 -2.28 -1.97
N MET A 27 -4.07 -2.82 -2.62
CA MET A 27 -4.07 -4.20 -3.12
C MET A 27 -3.84 -5.19 -1.98
N PRO A 28 -4.29 -6.47 -2.10
CA PRO A 28 -4.11 -7.47 -1.06
C PRO A 28 -2.66 -7.68 -0.60
N GLN A 29 -1.69 -7.45 -1.49
CA GLN A 29 -0.26 -7.52 -1.18
C GLN A 29 0.20 -6.42 -0.20
N ALA A 30 -0.51 -5.29 -0.11
CA ALA A 30 -0.24 -4.24 0.86
C ALA A 30 -0.73 -4.61 2.27
N ALA A 31 -1.70 -5.54 2.38
CA ALA A 31 -2.08 -6.14 3.66
C ALA A 31 -0.99 -7.08 4.23
N SER A 32 0.11 -7.29 3.49
CA SER A 32 1.32 -7.94 4.00
C SER A 32 2.16 -6.99 4.85
N THR A 33 1.54 -6.26 5.77
CA THR A 33 2.23 -5.78 6.98
C THR A 33 2.31 -6.94 7.97
N THR A 34 2.82 -8.09 7.52
CA THR A 34 3.08 -9.21 8.41
C THR A 34 4.17 -8.75 9.37
N ASP A 35 3.80 -8.58 10.64
CA ASP A 35 4.66 -8.39 11.82
C ASP A 35 6.06 -8.98 11.61
N THR A 36 6.96 -8.18 11.01
CA THR A 36 8.27 -8.68 10.54
C THR A 36 9.19 -9.03 11.69
N ASN A 37 8.88 -8.55 12.90
CA ASN A 37 9.57 -8.82 14.14
C ASN A 37 8.85 -9.83 15.05
N LEU A 38 7.65 -10.31 14.65
CA LEU A 38 6.84 -11.32 15.36
C LEU A 38 6.61 -10.97 16.84
N ASP A 39 6.55 -9.69 17.19
CA ASP A 39 6.43 -9.29 18.59
C ASP A 39 4.98 -9.15 19.07
N GLY A 40 4.01 -9.27 18.16
CA GLY A 40 2.57 -9.23 18.45
C GLY A 40 2.12 -7.91 19.11
N LYS A 41 2.90 -6.84 19.01
CA LYS A 41 2.66 -5.56 19.70
C LYS A 41 2.65 -4.35 18.76
N GLY A 42 2.04 -4.47 17.57
CA GLY A 42 2.06 -3.37 16.59
C GLY A 42 0.89 -3.23 15.63
N ASP A 43 -0.11 -4.13 15.62
CA ASP A 43 -1.16 -4.11 14.58
C ASP A 43 -2.27 -3.06 14.80
N ASP A 44 -2.25 -2.29 15.89
CA ASP A 44 -3.18 -1.18 16.16
C ASP A 44 -2.62 0.19 15.73
N VAL A 45 -1.83 0.25 14.66
CA VAL A 45 -1.57 1.54 14.00
C VAL A 45 -2.74 1.85 13.08
N SER A 46 -3.64 2.73 13.55
CA SER A 46 -4.56 3.45 12.68
C SER A 46 -3.72 4.06 11.55
N ASP A 47 -3.84 3.52 10.34
CA ASP A 47 -3.13 4.03 9.18
C ASP A 47 -3.37 5.55 9.08
N PRO A 48 -2.34 6.40 9.27
CA PRO A 48 -2.51 7.84 9.24
C PRO A 48 -2.91 8.36 7.85
N TYR A 49 -2.87 7.50 6.83
CA TYR A 49 -3.30 7.79 5.46
C TYR A 49 -4.67 7.19 5.11
N TYR A 50 -5.34 6.49 6.03
CA TYR A 50 -6.71 6.03 5.82
C TYR A 50 -7.70 7.20 6.01
N ALA A 51 -7.91 7.98 4.95
CA ALA A 51 -9.03 8.89 4.83
C ALA A 51 -10.12 8.22 3.98
N SER A 52 -11.27 7.90 4.56
CA SER A 52 -12.45 7.48 3.80
C SER A 52 -12.85 8.60 2.83
N ALA A 53 -12.90 8.32 1.53
CA ALA A 53 -13.41 9.27 0.54
C ALA A 53 -14.88 9.61 0.86
N SER A 54 -15.18 10.91 1.01
CA SER A 54 -16.53 11.47 1.11
C SER A 54 -17.09 11.83 -0.27
#